data_AF-Q175Z5-F1
#
_entry.id   AF-Q175Z5-F1
#
_cell.length_a   1.000
_cell.length_b   1.000
_cell.length_c   1.000
_cell.angle_alpha   90.00
_cell.angle_beta   90.00
_cell.angle_gamma   90.00
#
_symmetry.space_group_name_H-M   'P 1'
#
loop_
_entity.id
_entity.type
_entity.pdbx_description
1 polymer ?
#
loop_
_entity_poly.entity_id
_entity_poly.type
_entity_poly.pdbx_seq_one_letter_code
_entity_poly.pdbx_strand_id
1 'polypeptide(L)'
;MDGDGEDDGTEKSEPQSRSPRIREYPVGAKGPFIVYFRKIAIPLKVLLISSELYSKFTSIKELKKINEFKVRVVLSKREEANEIVKMDRFEGVYRVYIPCEDVEVDGVIYDEVLTPEEVMQLGEGRFRNRALPSVPVLDCERLTMMNADKSNRVHSNALRITFAGTMIPDFVNVSNVFIPAAMILSQRAKHTKK
;
A
#
# COMPACT_ATOMS: atom_id res chain seq x y z
N MET A 1 -35.83 3.57 -46.02
CA MET A 1 -34.50 3.50 -46.66
C MET A 1 -33.92 4.89 -46.50
N ASP A 2 -32.98 5.19 -45.63
CA ASP A 2 -32.09 4.46 -44.70
C ASP A 2 -31.73 5.50 -43.60
N GLY A 3 -31.59 5.15 -42.31
CA GLY A 3 -30.29 4.83 -41.65
C GLY A 3 -29.34 6.04 -41.66
N ASP A 4 -28.68 6.55 -40.62
CA ASP A 4 -28.36 6.21 -39.22
C ASP A 4 -27.89 7.57 -38.61
N GLY A 5 -27.96 7.93 -37.32
CA GLY A 5 -27.59 7.15 -36.14
C GLY A 5 -26.13 7.38 -35.75
N GLU A 6 -25.71 8.60 -35.36
CA GLU A 6 -24.42 8.82 -34.67
C GLU A 6 -24.57 9.83 -33.51
N ASP A 7 -24.98 9.27 -32.37
CA ASP A 7 -24.75 9.80 -31.03
C ASP A 7 -23.28 9.51 -30.68
N ASP A 8 -22.39 10.49 -30.86
CA ASP A 8 -20.98 10.38 -30.47
C ASP A 8 -20.87 10.54 -28.95
N GLY A 9 -21.18 9.44 -28.27
CA GLY A 9 -20.91 9.23 -26.85
C GLY A 9 -19.40 9.25 -26.60
N THR A 10 -18.84 10.45 -26.45
CA THR A 10 -17.49 10.62 -25.92
C THR A 10 -17.52 10.30 -24.42
N GLU A 11 -17.46 9.01 -24.09
CA GLU A 11 -17.11 8.55 -22.74
C GLU A 11 -15.72 9.10 -22.42
N LYS A 12 -15.69 10.26 -21.76
CA LYS A 12 -14.54 10.74 -21.00
C LYS A 12 -14.24 9.68 -19.95
N SER A 13 -13.34 8.78 -20.29
CA SER A 13 -12.67 7.90 -19.34
C SER A 13 -11.79 8.80 -18.46
N GLU A 14 -12.41 9.39 -17.43
CA GLU A 14 -11.69 9.90 -16.29
C GLU A 14 -10.80 8.76 -15.77
N PRO A 15 -9.49 8.96 -15.59
CA PRO A 15 -8.68 7.94 -14.96
C PRO A 15 -9.24 7.77 -13.55
N GLN A 16 -9.89 6.64 -13.32
CA GLN A 16 -10.29 6.20 -11.99
C GLN A 16 -9.06 6.35 -11.10
N SER A 17 -9.07 7.35 -10.21
CA SER A 17 -8.12 7.40 -9.13
C SER A 17 -8.38 6.12 -8.32
N ARG A 18 -7.63 5.05 -8.62
CA ARG A 18 -7.75 3.79 -7.88
C ARG A 18 -7.61 4.16 -6.42
N SER A 19 -8.70 4.00 -5.67
CA SER A 19 -8.72 4.23 -4.23
C SER A 19 -7.55 3.45 -3.60
N PRO A 20 -6.86 4.03 -2.61
CA PRO A 20 -5.70 3.37 -2.01
C PRO A 20 -6.04 1.94 -1.60
N ARG A 21 -5.33 0.96 -2.17
CA ARG A 21 -5.70 -0.46 -2.09
C ARG A 21 -5.44 -1.01 -0.67
N ILE A 22 -6.54 -1.13 0.06
CA ILE A 22 -6.93 -2.14 1.05
C ILE A 22 -5.76 -2.80 1.83
N ARG A 23 -5.31 -2.13 2.91
CA ARG A 23 -4.55 -2.77 4.01
C ARG A 23 -5.50 -3.49 4.98
N GLU A 24 -6.34 -4.36 4.45
CA GLU A 24 -7.42 -5.02 5.18
C GLU A 24 -7.46 -6.51 4.88
N TYR A 25 -7.95 -7.31 5.82
CA TYR A 25 -8.32 -8.69 5.54
C TYR A 25 -9.53 -8.77 4.59
N PRO A 26 -9.47 -9.60 3.53
CA PRO A 26 -10.58 -9.82 2.61
C PRO A 26 -11.74 -10.55 3.30
N VAL A 27 -12.95 -10.45 2.74
CA VAL A 27 -14.20 -10.98 3.33
C VAL A 27 -14.11 -12.49 3.66
N GLY A 28 -13.36 -13.26 2.86
CA GLY A 28 -13.17 -14.71 3.05
C GLY A 28 -11.99 -15.12 3.95
N ALA A 29 -11.25 -14.17 4.52
CA ALA A 29 -10.07 -14.47 5.33
C ALA A 29 -10.45 -15.27 6.59
N LYS A 30 -9.73 -16.37 6.85
CA LYS A 30 -9.91 -17.20 8.03
C LYS A 30 -8.94 -16.78 9.12
N GLY A 31 -9.47 -16.54 10.32
CA GLY A 31 -8.67 -16.12 11.47
C GLY A 31 -7.67 -17.19 11.95
N PRO A 32 -6.78 -16.83 12.89
CA PRO A 32 -6.83 -15.62 13.70
C PRO A 32 -6.37 -14.36 12.95
N PHE A 33 -7.03 -13.23 13.21
CA PHE A 33 -6.70 -11.96 12.56
C PHE A 33 -5.63 -11.24 13.37
N ILE A 34 -4.48 -10.98 12.75
CA ILE A 34 -3.32 -10.38 13.40
C ILE A 34 -3.18 -8.93 12.93
N VAL A 35 -2.84 -8.04 13.87
CA VAL A 35 -2.40 -6.68 13.59
C VAL A 35 -1.09 -6.42 14.34
N TYR A 36 -0.13 -5.80 13.66
CA TYR A 36 1.14 -5.41 14.27
C TYR A 36 1.22 -3.89 14.44
N PHE A 37 1.77 -3.48 15.58
CA PHE A 37 2.25 -2.13 15.83
C PHE A 37 3.76 -2.16 15.78
N ARG A 38 4.35 -1.31 14.95
CA ARG A 38 5.81 -1.14 14.85
C ARG A 38 6.22 0.28 15.20
N LYS A 39 7.30 0.41 15.96
CA LYS A 39 7.93 1.70 16.28
C LYS A 39 8.34 2.42 14.99
N ILE A 40 8.00 3.71 14.90
CA ILE A 40 8.56 4.65 13.91
C ILE A 40 9.65 5.46 14.61
N ALA A 41 9.27 6.48 15.38
CA ALA A 41 10.19 7.34 16.11
C ALA A 41 10.11 7.12 17.64
N ILE A 42 8.89 7.11 18.19
CA ILE A 42 8.70 7.00 19.64
C ILE A 42 8.62 5.54 20.13
N PRO A 43 9.01 5.25 21.39
CA PRO A 43 8.84 3.92 21.98
C PRO A 43 7.38 3.45 21.96
N LEU A 44 7.17 2.14 21.78
CA LEU A 44 5.84 1.55 21.84
C LEU A 44 5.28 1.62 23.26
N LYS A 45 4.30 2.49 23.48
CA LYS A 45 3.57 2.60 24.75
C LYS A 45 2.53 1.48 24.85
N VAL A 46 2.97 0.27 25.13
CA VAL A 46 2.14 -0.96 25.10
C VAL A 46 0.89 -0.85 26.00
N LEU A 47 1.02 -0.29 27.20
CA LEU A 47 -0.12 -0.11 28.11
C LEU A 47 -1.18 0.86 27.54
N LEU A 48 -0.75 1.92 26.86
CA LEU A 48 -1.66 2.86 26.20
C LEU A 48 -2.35 2.22 25.00
N ILE A 49 -1.59 1.48 24.18
CA ILE A 49 -2.16 0.70 23.07
C ILE A 49 -3.19 -0.29 23.63
N SER A 50 -2.84 -1.03 24.67
CA SER A 50 -3.72 -2.00 25.31
C SER A 50 -5.01 -1.35 25.84
N SER A 51 -4.90 -0.27 26.61
CA SER A 51 -6.06 0.41 27.18
C SER A 51 -7.03 0.90 26.11
N GLU A 52 -6.53 1.40 24.98
CA GLU A 52 -7.37 1.88 23.88
C GLU A 52 -7.97 0.79 23.03
N LEU A 53 -7.26 -0.32 22.86
CA LEU A 53 -7.78 -1.43 22.09
C LEU A 53 -8.85 -2.18 22.89
N TYR A 54 -8.61 -2.47 24.17
CA TYR A 54 -9.59 -3.16 25.01
C TYR A 54 -10.83 -2.30 25.36
N SER A 55 -10.75 -0.96 25.27
CA SER A 55 -11.93 -0.10 25.47
C SER A 55 -12.88 -0.14 24.28
N LYS A 56 -12.39 -0.44 23.07
CA LYS A 56 -13.18 -0.44 21.83
C LYS A 56 -13.50 -1.82 21.28
N PHE A 57 -12.58 -2.77 21.44
CA PHE A 57 -12.62 -4.06 20.76
C PHE A 57 -12.72 -5.20 21.77
N THR A 58 -13.78 -6.00 21.61
CA THR A 58 -14.06 -7.15 22.48
C THR A 58 -13.45 -8.44 21.94
N SER A 59 -13.05 -8.47 20.66
CA SER A 59 -12.55 -9.68 20.00
C SER A 59 -11.07 -9.95 20.22
N ILE A 60 -10.37 -9.11 21.00
CA ILE A 60 -8.93 -9.24 21.25
C ILE A 60 -8.68 -10.50 22.09
N LYS A 61 -8.00 -11.48 21.48
CA LYS A 61 -7.57 -12.72 22.14
C LYS A 61 -6.21 -12.57 22.82
N GLU A 62 -5.30 -11.84 22.19
CA GLU A 62 -3.92 -11.69 22.68
C GLU A 62 -3.38 -10.31 22.30
N LEU A 63 -2.71 -9.64 23.23
CA LEU A 63 -1.88 -8.48 22.97
C LEU A 63 -0.50 -8.72 23.60
N LYS A 64 0.53 -8.86 22.77
CA LYS A 64 1.87 -9.27 23.19
C LYS A 64 2.94 -8.35 22.62
N LYS A 65 3.82 -7.84 23.49
CA LYS A 65 5.07 -7.19 23.07
C LYS A 65 6.04 -8.27 22.59
N ILE A 66 6.37 -8.26 21.30
CA ILE A 66 7.30 -9.22 20.70
C ILE A 66 8.73 -8.80 20.97
N ASN A 67 9.03 -7.52 20.77
CA ASN A 67 10.30 -6.90 21.11
C ASN A 67 10.10 -5.39 21.35
N GLU A 68 11.19 -4.63 21.54
CA GLU A 68 11.12 -3.18 21.76
C GLU A 68 10.53 -2.39 20.58
N PHE A 69 10.55 -2.96 19.38
CA PHE A 69 10.09 -2.33 18.14
C PHE A 69 8.75 -2.85 17.63
N LYS A 70 8.19 -3.91 18.22
CA LYS A 70 7.02 -4.63 17.67
C LYS A 70 6.08 -5.16 18.75
N VAL A 71 4.80 -4.87 18.61
CA VAL A 71 3.68 -5.43 19.38
C VAL A 71 2.73 -6.15 18.44
N ARG A 72 2.27 -7.33 18.84
CA ARG A 72 1.29 -8.18 18.15
C ARG A 72 -0.06 -8.08 18.85
N VAL A 73 -1.11 -7.89 18.09
CA VAL A 73 -2.50 -7.99 18.52
C VAL A 73 -3.16 -9.10 17.72
N VAL A 74 -3.87 -9.99 18.39
CA VAL A 74 -4.60 -11.11 17.80
C VAL A 74 -6.08 -10.94 18.10
N LEU A 75 -6.91 -10.94 17.07
CA LEU A 75 -8.35 -10.72 17.13
C LEU A 75 -9.11 -11.93 16.60
N SER A 76 -10.31 -12.15 17.13
CA SER A 76 -11.24 -13.16 16.65
C SER A 76 -12.14 -12.65 15.51
N LYS A 77 -12.32 -11.33 15.38
CA LYS A 77 -13.12 -10.70 14.32
C LYS A 77 -12.25 -9.98 13.30
N ARG A 78 -12.64 -10.10 12.02
CA ARG A 78 -11.95 -9.51 10.88
C ARG A 78 -12.13 -8.00 10.84
N GLU A 79 -13.36 -7.56 11.10
CA GLU A 79 -13.80 -6.17 11.03
C GLU A 79 -13.02 -5.31 12.02
N GLU A 80 -12.88 -5.79 13.25
CA GLU A 80 -12.11 -5.12 14.30
C GLU A 80 -10.62 -5.02 13.94
N ALA A 81 -10.04 -6.06 13.31
CA ALA A 81 -8.65 -6.01 12.85
C ALA A 81 -8.45 -4.95 11.74
N ASN A 82 -9.39 -4.86 10.80
CA ASN A 82 -9.37 -3.87 9.72
C ASN A 82 -9.57 -2.44 10.27
N GLU A 83 -10.41 -2.28 11.29
CA GLU A 83 -10.64 -1.00 11.94
C GLU A 83 -9.40 -0.48 12.68
N ILE A 84 -8.67 -1.36 13.38
CA ILE A 84 -7.44 -0.98 14.09
C ILE A 84 -6.41 -0.30 13.17
N VAL A 85 -6.25 -0.81 11.95
CA VAL A 85 -5.31 -0.23 10.97
C VAL A 85 -5.74 1.16 10.49
N LYS A 86 -7.03 1.47 10.58
CA LYS A 86 -7.65 2.73 10.16
C LYS A 86 -7.79 3.74 11.32
N MET A 87 -7.31 3.43 12.52
CA MET A 87 -7.45 4.33 13.67
C MET A 87 -6.51 5.53 13.59
N ASP A 88 -7.07 6.72 13.39
CA ASP A 88 -6.35 8.01 13.36
C ASP A 88 -5.43 8.22 14.57
N ARG A 89 -5.83 7.72 15.75
CA ARG A 89 -5.06 7.87 17.00
C ARG A 89 -3.65 7.27 16.94
N PHE A 90 -3.45 6.27 16.10
CA PHE A 90 -2.15 5.62 15.92
C PHE A 90 -1.45 6.04 14.63
N GLU A 91 -2.16 6.73 13.72
CA GLU A 91 -1.62 7.23 12.46
C GLU A 91 -0.47 8.21 12.74
N GLY A 92 0.65 8.04 12.03
CA GLY A 92 1.85 8.86 12.21
C GLY A 92 2.66 8.61 13.49
N VAL A 93 2.05 8.01 14.52
CA VAL A 93 2.72 7.68 15.79
C VAL A 93 3.41 6.33 15.71
N TYR A 94 2.70 5.33 15.21
CA TYR A 94 3.19 3.96 15.01
C TYR A 94 2.87 3.48 13.60
N ARG A 95 3.65 2.54 13.09
CA ARG A 95 3.30 1.83 11.86
C ARG A 95 2.39 0.66 12.24
N VAL A 96 1.09 0.82 12.00
CA VAL A 96 0.08 -0.21 12.21
C VAL A 96 -0.19 -0.94 10.88
N TYR A 97 -0.14 -2.27 10.88
CA TYR A 97 -0.35 -3.06 9.67
C TYR A 97 -0.83 -4.47 9.96
N ILE A 98 -1.63 -5.02 9.04
CA ILE A 98 -2.01 -6.43 9.00
C ILE A 98 -0.90 -7.20 8.26
N PRO A 99 -0.33 -8.28 8.80
CA PRO A 99 0.70 -9.10 8.15
C PRO A 99 0.07 -10.15 7.22
N CYS A 100 -0.82 -9.74 6.33
CA CYS A 100 -1.47 -10.65 5.38
C CYS A 100 -0.74 -10.54 4.04
N GLU A 101 -0.40 -11.69 3.44
CA GLU A 101 0.29 -11.77 2.15
C GLU A 101 -0.62 -11.35 0.99
N ASP A 102 -1.94 -11.46 1.18
CA ASP A 102 -2.96 -10.99 0.23
C ASP A 102 -3.13 -9.46 0.22
N VAL A 103 -2.38 -8.73 1.05
CA VAL A 103 -2.36 -7.27 1.03
C VAL A 103 -1.41 -6.81 -0.07
N GLU A 104 -1.76 -5.72 -0.74
CA GLU A 104 -0.92 -5.12 -1.77
C GLU A 104 -0.27 -3.85 -1.23
N VAL A 105 0.95 -3.54 -1.69
CA VAL A 105 1.63 -2.29 -1.35
C VAL A 105 2.20 -1.60 -2.58
N ASP A 106 1.83 -0.34 -2.76
CA ASP A 106 2.31 0.50 -3.85
C ASP A 106 3.64 1.16 -3.50
N GLY A 107 4.66 0.93 -4.33
CA GLY A 107 5.90 1.66 -4.38
C GLY A 107 6.07 2.44 -5.68
N VAL A 108 7.13 3.24 -5.73
CA VAL A 108 7.58 3.93 -6.93
C VAL A 108 9.06 3.65 -7.17
N ILE A 109 9.42 3.42 -8.42
CA ILE A 109 10.80 3.46 -8.90
C ILE A 109 10.93 4.55 -9.95
N TYR A 110 12.14 5.03 -10.16
CA TYR A 110 12.44 6.04 -11.16
C TYR A 110 13.39 5.44 -12.20
N ASP A 111 12.91 5.30 -13.42
CA ASP A 111 13.68 4.85 -14.58
C ASP A 111 13.06 5.37 -15.90
N GLU A 112 13.91 5.91 -16.77
CA GLU A 112 13.51 6.50 -18.06
C GLU A 112 13.24 5.45 -19.14
N VAL A 113 13.95 4.32 -19.11
CA VAL A 113 14.00 3.37 -20.21
C VAL A 113 13.13 2.15 -19.92
N LEU A 114 13.15 1.68 -18.67
CA LEU A 114 12.51 0.44 -18.24
C LEU A 114 11.00 0.46 -18.46
N THR A 115 10.42 -0.48 -19.21
CA THR A 115 8.97 -0.47 -19.44
C THR A 115 8.19 -1.15 -18.30
N PRO A 116 6.91 -0.79 -18.07
CA PRO A 116 6.06 -1.53 -17.14
C PRO A 116 6.00 -3.04 -17.45
N GLU A 117 6.00 -3.41 -18.73
CA GLU A 117 5.95 -4.80 -19.17
C GLU A 117 7.22 -5.57 -18.77
N GLU A 118 8.40 -4.96 -18.90
CA GLU A 118 9.67 -5.54 -18.45
C GLU A 118 9.68 -5.75 -16.93
N VAL A 119 9.15 -4.78 -16.17
CA VAL A 119 8.99 -4.90 -14.72
C VAL A 119 8.02 -6.02 -14.35
N MET A 120 6.90 -6.14 -15.07
CA MET A 120 5.90 -7.19 -14.81
C MET A 120 6.44 -8.60 -15.13
N GLN A 121 7.29 -8.74 -16.13
CA GLN A 121 7.82 -10.05 -16.55
C GLN A 121 9.05 -10.49 -15.77
N LEU A 122 9.95 -9.56 -15.45
CA LEU A 122 11.29 -9.86 -14.92
C LEU A 122 11.51 -9.27 -13.52
N GLY A 123 10.62 -8.39 -13.06
CA GLY A 123 10.76 -7.67 -11.82
C GLY A 123 10.35 -8.48 -10.60
N GLU A 124 11.17 -8.43 -9.57
CA GLU A 124 10.83 -8.90 -8.24
C GLU A 124 11.27 -7.89 -7.18
N GLY A 125 10.47 -7.73 -6.14
CA GLY A 125 10.83 -6.96 -4.96
C GLY A 125 11.91 -7.65 -4.13
N ARG A 126 12.95 -6.92 -3.73
CA ARG A 126 14.04 -7.41 -2.88
C ARG A 126 14.28 -6.50 -1.67
N PHE A 127 14.56 -7.11 -0.53
CA PHE A 127 14.98 -6.42 0.68
C PHE A 127 16.51 -6.40 0.77
N ARG A 128 17.08 -5.38 1.44
CA ARG A 128 18.52 -5.33 1.80
C ARG A 128 18.92 -6.55 2.63
N ASN A 129 18.03 -6.99 3.51
CA ASN A 129 18.22 -8.24 4.24
C ASN A 129 17.90 -9.44 3.33
N ARG A 130 18.94 -10.09 2.82
CA ARG A 130 18.85 -11.24 1.91
C ARG A 130 18.21 -12.50 2.53
N ALA A 131 18.06 -12.55 3.86
CA ALA A 131 17.33 -13.63 4.52
C ALA A 131 15.81 -13.52 4.31
N LEU A 132 15.30 -12.37 3.88
CA LEU A 132 13.89 -12.20 3.54
C LEU A 132 13.65 -12.68 2.09
N PRO A 133 12.51 -13.35 1.82
CA PRO A 133 12.17 -13.80 0.48
C PRO A 133 11.94 -12.61 -0.47
N SER A 134 12.04 -12.87 -1.77
CA SER A 134 11.60 -11.89 -2.76
C SER A 134 10.08 -11.73 -2.74
N VAL A 135 9.63 -10.59 -3.25
CA VAL A 135 8.23 -10.19 -3.25
C VAL A 135 7.73 -10.08 -4.69
N PRO A 136 6.64 -10.75 -5.07
CA PRO A 136 6.06 -10.63 -6.39
C PRO A 136 5.64 -9.19 -6.73
N VAL A 137 5.89 -8.78 -7.97
CA VAL A 137 5.23 -7.61 -8.58
C VAL A 137 3.87 -8.05 -9.09
N LEU A 138 2.82 -7.32 -8.69
CA LEU A 138 1.42 -7.59 -9.01
C LEU A 138 0.88 -6.67 -10.11
N ASP A 139 1.37 -5.43 -10.16
CA ASP A 139 0.94 -4.42 -11.14
C ASP A 139 2.09 -3.43 -11.35
N CYS A 140 2.19 -2.86 -12.55
CA CYS A 140 3.15 -1.81 -12.85
C CYS A 140 2.56 -0.84 -13.88
N GLU A 141 2.65 0.45 -13.56
CA GLU A 141 2.09 1.54 -14.36
C GLU A 141 3.12 2.66 -14.47
N ARG A 142 3.37 3.14 -15.70
CA ARG A 142 4.14 4.37 -15.89
C ARG A 142 3.28 5.57 -15.57
N LEU A 143 3.70 6.33 -14.56
CA LEU A 143 2.98 7.53 -14.15
C LEU A 143 3.07 8.59 -15.23
N THR A 144 2.00 9.37 -15.39
CA THR A 144 1.99 10.54 -16.28
C THR A 144 2.13 11.82 -15.47
N MET A 145 2.91 12.76 -15.98
CA MET A 145 3.01 14.12 -15.44
C MET A 145 2.43 15.12 -16.44
N MET A 146 1.95 16.26 -15.95
CA MET A 146 1.58 17.37 -16.81
C MET A 146 2.85 18.02 -17.36
N ASN A 147 2.90 18.31 -18.67
CA ASN A 147 3.99 19.09 -19.24
C ASN A 147 4.13 20.44 -18.55
N ALA A 148 5.31 21.05 -18.63
CA ALA A 148 5.60 22.36 -18.03
C ALA A 148 4.56 23.43 -18.41
N ASP A 149 4.07 23.38 -19.65
CA ASP A 149 3.09 24.31 -20.21
C ASP A 149 1.64 23.95 -19.86
N LYS A 150 1.42 22.89 -19.08
CA LYS A 150 0.09 22.38 -18.67
C LYS A 150 -0.86 22.09 -19.85
N SER A 151 -0.32 21.92 -21.04
CA SER A 151 -1.08 21.69 -22.27
C SER A 151 -1.41 20.21 -22.47
N ASN A 152 -0.43 19.33 -22.25
CA ASN A 152 -0.54 17.88 -22.45
C ASN A 152 0.02 17.09 -21.26
N ARG A 153 -0.40 15.83 -21.12
CA ARG A 153 0.22 14.86 -20.21
C ARG A 153 1.31 14.11 -20.94
N VAL A 154 2.46 13.95 -20.31
CA VAL A 154 3.59 13.14 -20.80
C VAL A 154 3.92 12.04 -19.82
N HIS A 155 4.54 10.97 -20.32
CA HIS A 155 5.08 9.94 -19.47
C HIS A 155 6.15 10.53 -18.55
N SER A 156 6.02 10.24 -17.25
CA SER A 156 7.05 10.50 -16.27
C SER A 156 8.09 9.37 -16.30
N ASN A 157 9.27 9.66 -15.75
CA ASN A 157 10.31 8.68 -15.46
C ASN A 157 9.93 7.80 -14.25
N ALA A 158 8.78 8.04 -13.62
CA ALA A 158 8.30 7.28 -12.47
C ALA A 158 7.40 6.12 -12.89
N LEU A 159 7.70 4.93 -12.37
CA LEU A 159 6.86 3.74 -12.48
C LEU A 159 6.26 3.45 -11.09
N ARG A 160 4.93 3.43 -11.01
CA ARG A 160 4.22 2.89 -9.86
C ARG A 160 4.24 1.37 -9.95
N ILE A 161 4.58 0.71 -8.85
CA ILE A 161 4.66 -0.74 -8.77
C ILE A 161 3.85 -1.21 -7.57
N THR A 162 2.98 -2.17 -7.78
CA THR A 162 2.24 -2.84 -6.72
C THR A 162 2.93 -4.15 -6.38
N PHE A 163 3.29 -4.35 -5.12
CA PHE A 163 3.90 -5.58 -4.63
C PHE A 163 2.91 -6.36 -3.77
N ALA A 164 3.07 -7.68 -3.72
CA ALA A 164 2.39 -8.50 -2.73
C ALA A 164 2.94 -8.25 -1.32
N GLY A 165 2.11 -8.44 -0.30
CA GLY A 165 2.47 -8.23 1.09
C GLY A 165 2.50 -6.77 1.55
N THR A 166 3.10 -6.59 2.73
CA THR A 166 2.78 -5.45 3.62
C THR A 166 3.93 -4.48 3.82
N MET A 167 5.08 -4.80 3.23
CA MET A 167 6.30 -4.03 3.27
C MET A 167 6.75 -3.74 1.86
N ILE A 168 7.00 -2.47 1.56
CA ILE A 168 7.67 -2.10 0.31
C ILE A 168 9.08 -2.67 0.37
N PRO A 169 9.50 -3.43 -0.65
CA PRO A 169 10.88 -3.86 -0.82
C PRO A 169 11.84 -2.66 -0.85
N ASP A 170 13.11 -2.88 -0.53
CA ASP A 170 14.12 -1.83 -0.66
C ASP A 170 14.46 -1.55 -2.13
N PHE A 171 14.33 -2.56 -2.99
CA PHE A 171 14.65 -2.52 -4.40
C PHE A 171 13.66 -3.31 -5.24
N VAL A 172 13.55 -2.95 -6.50
CA VAL A 172 13.09 -3.83 -7.57
C VAL A 172 14.31 -4.39 -8.27
N ASN A 173 14.40 -5.71 -8.31
CA ASN A 173 15.41 -6.41 -9.08
C ASN A 173 14.82 -6.76 -10.45
N VAL A 174 15.39 -6.24 -11.53
CA VAL A 174 15.07 -6.60 -12.91
C VAL A 174 16.35 -7.15 -13.53
N SER A 175 16.38 -8.43 -13.89
CA SER A 175 17.56 -9.07 -14.53
C SER A 175 18.89 -8.85 -13.78
N ASN A 176 18.89 -8.92 -12.44
CA ASN A 176 20.03 -8.66 -11.54
C ASN A 176 20.44 -7.19 -11.37
N VAL A 177 19.64 -6.24 -11.88
CA VAL A 177 19.81 -4.80 -11.65
C VAL A 177 18.87 -4.37 -10.52
N PHE A 178 19.43 -3.76 -9.47
CA PHE A 178 18.69 -3.32 -8.29
C PHE A 178 18.35 -1.83 -8.37
N ILE A 179 17.07 -1.53 -8.55
CA ILE A 179 16.54 -0.16 -8.64
C ILE A 179 15.85 0.19 -7.31
N PRO A 180 16.20 1.30 -6.63
CA PRO A 180 15.60 1.67 -5.36
C PRO A 180 14.08 1.88 -5.45
N ALA A 181 13.33 1.22 -4.57
CA ALA A 181 11.89 1.41 -4.43
C ALA A 181 11.58 2.34 -3.26
N ALA A 182 10.66 3.28 -3.47
CA ALA A 182 10.21 4.23 -2.45
C ALA A 182 8.70 4.12 -2.22
N MET A 183 8.22 4.52 -1.04
CA MET A 183 6.78 4.67 -0.81
C MET A 183 6.25 5.82 -1.67
N ILE A 184 5.12 5.60 -2.35
CA ILE A 184 4.32 6.71 -2.86
C ILE A 184 3.73 7.44 -1.66
N LEU A 185 4.29 8.60 -1.32
CA LEU A 185 3.63 9.52 -0.41
C LEU A 185 2.39 10.04 -1.13
N SER A 186 1.24 9.43 -0.84
CA SER A 186 -0.06 10.01 -1.18
C SER A 186 -0.11 11.41 -0.59
N GLN A 187 0.12 12.43 -1.40
CA GLN A 187 -0.26 13.79 -1.06
C GLN A 187 -1.78 13.79 -0.94
N ARG A 188 -2.32 13.60 0.26
CA ARG A 188 -3.69 13.99 0.55
C ARG A 188 -3.76 15.47 0.21
N ALA A 189 -4.45 15.78 -0.88
CA ALA A 189 -4.77 17.15 -1.27
C ALA A 189 -5.41 17.81 -0.05
N LYS A 190 -4.68 18.75 0.57
CA LYS A 190 -5.27 19.69 1.51
C LYS A 190 -6.18 20.58 0.67
N HIS A 191 -7.42 20.17 0.46
CA HIS A 191 -8.48 21.09 0.10
C HIS A 191 -8.79 21.94 1.34
N THR A 192 -7.97 22.95 1.57
CA THR A 192 -8.41 24.17 2.24
C THR A 192 -9.44 24.82 1.32
N LYS A 193 -10.72 24.57 1.59
CA LYS A 193 -11.78 25.49 1.14
C LYS A 193 -11.56 26.80 1.88
N LYS A 194 -11.48 27.87 1.10
CA LYS A 194 -11.50 29.26 1.57
C LYS A 194 -12.95 29.73 1.58
#